data_AF-A0A5E7VTW0-F1
#
_entry.id   AF-A0A5E7VTW0-F1
#
_cell.length_a   1.000
_cell.length_b   1.000
_cell.length_c   1.000
_cell.angle_alpha   90.00
_cell.angle_beta   90.00
_cell.angle_gamma   90.00
#
_symmetry.space_group_name_H-M   'P 1'
#
loop_
_entity.id
_entity.type
_entity.pdbx_description
1 polymer ?
#
loop_
_entity_poly.entity_id
_entity_poly.type
_entity_poly.pdbx_seq_one_letter_code
_entity_poly.pdbx_strand_id
1 'polypeptide(L)'
;MTFMWSVLLPIFSFCFGLVLGYDWLYSWEFAEQLFFPSSKLGLLTAFAMLSIGLAVWHHNHKKRASIIPTRFNRQRREVCFMPAGATEPVFVPWESLSAWIIEAQGATQYGIHRQYGMGIGFYQGETLTSLEFQCAGLPLAISHWEAIRGYMEYEVNDLKSIQDLQDLQGPDDPPHEGLHTFRNARARMHQQILEGSRTRLSGFFWYLYHVMTLWTIPNHLVEWEVRRLERIGKQALPDVMREWSEPLPQDQWAKPSEELLRLSEQVRQMQKRQPHRPITEIFAEVGATGHATKQGA
;
A
#
# COMPACT_ATOMS: atom_id res chain seq x y z
N MET A 1 -4.08 26.12 5.49
CA MET A 1 -3.43 27.45 5.44
C MET A 1 -4.27 28.52 6.14
N THR A 2 -5.57 28.65 5.85
CA THR A 2 -6.49 29.63 6.49
C THR A 2 -6.57 29.51 8.02
N PHE A 3 -6.73 28.30 8.58
CA PHE A 3 -6.81 28.08 10.03
C PHE A 3 -5.54 28.51 10.78
N MET A 4 -4.37 28.33 10.17
CA MET A 4 -3.08 28.74 10.75
C MET A 4 -2.98 30.26 10.84
N TRP A 5 -3.46 30.98 9.82
CA TRP A 5 -3.54 32.45 9.83
C TRP A 5 -4.57 32.96 10.86
N SER A 6 -5.67 32.26 11.10
CA SER A 6 -6.66 32.62 12.12
C SER A 6 -6.10 32.65 13.55
N VAL A 7 -5.02 31.91 13.83
CA VAL A 7 -4.38 31.84 15.16
C VAL A 7 -3.08 32.66 15.21
N LEU A 8 -2.25 32.61 14.16
CA LEU A 8 -0.97 33.32 14.15
C LEU A 8 -1.12 34.83 13.98
N LEU A 9 -2.12 35.29 13.23
CA LEU A 9 -2.30 36.71 12.95
C LEU A 9 -2.67 37.52 14.22
N PRO A 10 -3.59 37.04 15.10
CA PRO A 10 -3.84 37.69 16.39
C PRO A 10 -2.61 37.72 17.31
N ILE A 11 -1.83 36.64 17.37
CA ILE A 11 -0.60 36.57 18.18
C ILE A 11 0.45 37.55 17.65
N PHE A 12 0.61 37.61 16.32
CA PHE A 12 1.52 38.56 15.69
C PHE A 12 1.08 40.01 15.93
N SER A 13 -0.21 40.31 15.79
CA SER A 13 -0.78 41.63 16.06
C SER A 13 -0.60 42.05 17.52
N PHE A 14 -0.74 41.13 18.47
CA PHE A 14 -0.45 41.38 19.88
C PHE A 14 1.02 41.77 20.10
N CYS A 15 1.97 40.95 19.61
CA CYS A 15 3.40 41.24 19.76
C CYS A 15 3.81 42.53 19.03
N PHE A 16 3.23 42.79 17.86
CA PHE A 16 3.49 44.00 17.08
C PHE A 16 2.99 45.26 17.81
N GLY A 17 1.82 45.19 18.45
CA GLY A 17 1.30 46.27 19.29
C GLY A 17 2.25 46.65 20.42
N LEU A 18 2.81 45.65 21.11
CA LEU A 18 3.82 45.87 22.16
C LEU A 18 5.12 46.48 21.62
N VAL A 19 5.60 46.03 20.44
CA VAL A 19 6.80 46.58 19.79
C VAL A 19 6.63 48.04 19.39
N LEU A 20 5.41 48.45 19.02
CA LEU A 20 5.07 49.84 18.71
C LEU A 20 4.87 50.72 19.96
N GLY A 21 4.99 50.15 21.16
CA GLY A 21 4.88 50.87 22.43
C GLY A 21 3.43 51.09 22.91
N TYR A 22 2.46 50.36 22.37
CA TYR A 22 1.09 50.37 22.89
C TYR A 22 0.99 49.62 24.23
N ASP A 23 0.02 50.03 25.05
CA ASP A 23 -0.26 49.36 26.32
C ASP A 23 -0.70 47.90 26.12
N TRP A 24 -0.47 47.08 27.15
CA TRP A 24 -0.81 45.66 27.15
C TRP A 24 -2.30 45.44 26.90
N LEU A 25 -3.17 46.19 27.60
CA LEU A 25 -4.62 46.03 27.51
C LEU A 25 -5.12 46.36 26.09
N TYR A 26 -4.62 47.45 25.52
CA TYR A 26 -4.95 47.85 24.15
C TYR A 26 -4.49 46.83 23.11
N SER A 27 -3.27 46.31 23.24
CA SER A 27 -2.73 45.28 22.34
C SER A 27 -3.51 43.97 22.44
N TRP A 28 -3.97 43.61 23.65
CA TRP A 28 -4.80 42.43 23.90
C TRP A 28 -6.20 42.57 23.29
N GLU A 29 -6.89 43.68 23.52
CA GLU A 29 -8.22 43.95 22.95
C GLU A 29 -8.18 43.94 21.41
N PHE A 30 -7.14 44.51 20.81
CA PHE A 30 -6.95 44.48 19.36
C PHE A 30 -6.75 43.06 18.82
N ALA A 31 -5.98 42.22 19.53
CA ALA A 31 -5.78 40.82 19.16
C ALA A 31 -7.08 40.01 19.28
N GLU A 32 -7.89 40.23 20.33
CA GLU A 32 -9.21 39.60 20.47
C GLU A 32 -10.16 40.00 19.34
N GLN A 33 -10.22 41.30 19.01
CA GLN A 33 -11.04 41.82 17.91
C GLN A 33 -10.68 41.21 16.56
N LEU A 34 -9.40 40.85 16.34
CA LEU A 34 -8.96 40.13 15.16
C LEU A 34 -9.24 38.62 15.25
N PHE A 35 -9.15 38.02 16.43
CA PHE A 35 -9.33 36.58 16.63
C PHE A 35 -10.77 36.12 16.41
N PHE A 36 -11.77 36.79 16.97
CA PHE A 36 -13.17 36.37 16.85
C PHE A 36 -13.71 36.30 15.41
N PRO A 37 -13.52 37.29 14.52
CA PRO A 37 -13.95 37.19 13.12
C PRO A 37 -13.10 36.18 12.35
N SER A 38 -11.78 36.14 12.59
CA SER A 38 -10.86 35.23 11.90
C SER A 38 -11.08 33.76 12.26
N SER A 39 -11.44 33.48 13.51
CA SER A 39 -11.77 32.13 13.99
C SER A 39 -13.10 31.64 13.44
N LYS A 40 -14.13 32.49 13.34
CA LYS A 40 -15.41 32.16 12.68
C LYS A 40 -15.20 31.77 11.21
N LEU A 41 -14.45 32.58 10.46
CA LEU A 41 -14.11 32.29 9.07
C LEU A 41 -13.21 31.03 8.96
N GLY A 42 -12.26 30.89 9.87
CA GLY A 42 -11.36 29.72 9.97
C GLY A 42 -12.13 28.42 10.19
N LEU A 43 -13.10 28.42 11.11
CA LEU A 43 -13.97 27.27 11.38
C LEU A 43 -14.86 26.93 10.18
N LEU A 44 -15.45 27.95 9.54
CA LEU A 44 -16.28 27.74 8.34
C LEU A 44 -15.46 27.13 7.20
N THR A 45 -14.27 27.68 6.93
CA THR A 45 -13.38 27.14 5.88
C THR A 45 -12.88 25.74 6.23
N ALA A 46 -12.57 25.45 7.50
CA ALA A 46 -12.18 24.12 7.95
C ALA A 46 -13.32 23.11 7.75
N PHE A 47 -14.56 23.47 8.11
CA PHE A 47 -15.72 22.62 7.90
C PHE A 47 -16.01 22.37 6.41
N ALA A 48 -15.89 23.41 5.58
CA ALA A 48 -16.06 23.29 4.13
C ALA A 48 -14.98 22.38 3.52
N MET A 49 -13.70 22.57 3.88
CA MET A 49 -12.61 21.71 3.41
C MET A 49 -12.78 20.26 3.88
N LEU A 50 -13.17 20.04 5.14
CA LEU A 50 -13.45 18.70 5.66
C LEU A 50 -14.60 18.05 4.90
N SER A 51 -15.68 18.79 4.64
CA SER A 51 -16.85 18.30 3.90
C SER A 51 -16.49 17.92 2.46
N ILE A 52 -15.69 18.75 1.77
CA ILE A 52 -15.18 18.43 0.44
C ILE A 52 -14.28 17.18 0.49
N GLY A 53 -13.37 17.12 1.46
CA GLY A 53 -12.48 15.97 1.64
C GLY A 53 -13.26 14.67 1.86
N LEU A 54 -14.26 14.69 2.74
CA LEU A 54 -15.14 13.55 3.00
C LEU A 54 -15.99 13.19 1.77
N ALA A 55 -16.45 14.16 0.99
CA ALA A 55 -17.21 13.91 -0.23
C ALA A 55 -16.33 13.24 -1.31
N VAL A 56 -15.12 13.73 -1.53
CA VAL A 56 -14.14 13.15 -2.47
C VAL A 56 -13.73 11.75 -2.01
N TRP A 57 -13.43 11.60 -0.71
CA TRP A 57 -13.14 10.31 -0.10
C TRP A 57 -14.29 9.33 -0.34
N HIS A 58 -15.52 9.72 -0.01
CA HIS A 58 -16.70 8.87 -0.19
C HIS A 58 -16.96 8.51 -1.66
N HIS A 59 -16.79 9.46 -2.58
CA HIS A 59 -16.89 9.22 -4.03
C HIS A 59 -15.86 8.19 -4.51
N ASN A 60 -14.59 8.36 -4.13
CA ASN A 60 -13.53 7.44 -4.49
C ASN A 60 -13.71 6.07 -3.82
N HIS A 61 -14.18 6.03 -2.57
CA HIS A 61 -14.50 4.79 -1.86
C HIS A 61 -15.67 4.04 -2.52
N LYS A 62 -16.67 4.74 -3.07
CA LYS A 62 -17.73 4.14 -3.87
C LYS A 62 -17.21 3.59 -5.19
N LYS A 63 -16.36 4.33 -5.91
CA LYS A 63 -15.73 3.84 -7.15
C LYS A 63 -14.91 2.57 -6.93
N ARG A 64 -14.15 2.49 -5.82
CA ARG A 64 -13.38 1.29 -5.47
C ARG A 64 -14.25 0.08 -5.15
N ALA A 65 -15.51 0.28 -4.73
CA ALA A 65 -16.41 -0.83 -4.40
C ALA A 65 -16.87 -1.63 -5.61
N SER A 66 -16.88 -1.03 -6.81
CA SER A 66 -17.28 -1.72 -8.04
C SER A 66 -16.11 -2.36 -8.79
N ILE A 67 -14.86 -2.12 -8.35
CA ILE A 67 -13.68 -2.68 -9.02
C ILE A 67 -13.44 -4.07 -8.47
N ILE A 68 -13.51 -5.07 -9.35
CA ILE A 68 -13.13 -6.44 -9.02
C ILE A 68 -11.59 -6.51 -9.03
N PRO A 69 -10.95 -6.88 -7.92
CA PRO A 69 -9.49 -6.94 -7.86
C PRO A 69 -8.94 -8.10 -8.70
N THR A 70 -7.80 -7.88 -9.36
CA THR A 70 -7.01 -8.95 -9.99
C THR A 70 -6.58 -9.96 -8.93
N ARG A 71 -6.67 -11.25 -9.25
CA ARG A 71 -6.34 -12.34 -8.32
C ARG A 71 -5.25 -13.21 -8.87
N PHE A 72 -4.39 -13.68 -7.98
CA PHE A 72 -3.29 -14.58 -8.27
C PHE A 72 -3.57 -15.92 -7.60
N ASN A 73 -3.56 -17.01 -8.37
CA ASN A 73 -3.72 -18.36 -7.85
C ASN A 73 -2.44 -19.16 -8.09
N ARG A 74 -1.69 -19.36 -7.00
CA ARG A 74 -0.44 -20.14 -7.00
C ARG A 74 -0.68 -21.61 -7.36
N GLN A 75 -1.76 -22.21 -6.86
CA GLN A 75 -2.05 -23.64 -7.05
C GLN A 75 -2.33 -23.97 -8.51
N ARG A 76 -3.02 -23.06 -9.21
CA ARG A 76 -3.29 -23.16 -10.65
C ARG A 76 -2.17 -22.57 -11.52
N ARG A 77 -1.25 -21.80 -10.94
CA ARG A 77 -0.25 -20.97 -11.64
C ARG A 77 -0.89 -20.06 -12.70
N GLU A 78 -1.96 -19.38 -12.32
CA GLU A 78 -2.75 -18.51 -13.20
C GLU A 78 -3.08 -17.18 -12.50
N VAL A 79 -3.34 -16.16 -13.32
CA VAL A 79 -3.78 -14.84 -12.90
C VAL A 79 -5.14 -14.55 -13.53
N CYS A 80 -6.09 -14.11 -12.70
CA CYS A 80 -7.42 -13.74 -13.12
C CYS A 80 -7.51 -12.22 -13.25
N PHE A 81 -7.76 -11.75 -14.47
CA PHE A 81 -8.03 -10.36 -14.79
C PHE A 81 -9.52 -10.13 -15.03
N MET A 82 -9.98 -8.94 -14.64
CA MET A 82 -11.32 -8.45 -15.00
C MET A 82 -11.16 -7.16 -15.81
N PRO A 83 -11.12 -7.23 -17.15
CA PRO A 83 -11.00 -6.04 -17.99
C PRO A 83 -12.16 -5.07 -17.74
N ALA A 84 -11.89 -3.77 -17.85
CA ALA A 84 -12.91 -2.74 -17.59
C ALA A 84 -14.09 -2.90 -18.57
N GLY A 85 -15.28 -3.16 -18.04
CA GLY A 85 -16.51 -3.34 -18.82
C GLY A 85 -16.75 -4.76 -19.34
N ALA A 86 -15.83 -5.70 -19.13
CA ALA A 86 -16.09 -7.12 -19.39
C ALA A 86 -17.07 -7.69 -18.35
N THR A 87 -17.85 -8.70 -18.74
CA THR A 87 -18.72 -9.46 -17.83
C THR A 87 -18.08 -10.78 -17.39
N GLU A 88 -17.13 -11.29 -18.16
CA GLU A 88 -16.42 -12.54 -17.88
C GLU A 88 -14.96 -12.29 -17.48
N PRO A 89 -14.44 -13.05 -16.50
CA PRO A 89 -13.03 -12.99 -16.11
C PRO A 89 -12.14 -13.64 -17.17
N VAL A 90 -10.93 -13.11 -17.35
CA VAL A 90 -9.91 -13.68 -18.22
C VAL A 90 -8.83 -14.35 -17.36
N PHE A 91 -8.63 -15.65 -17.57
CA PHE A 91 -7.60 -16.43 -16.90
C PHE A 91 -6.36 -16.52 -17.78
N VAL A 92 -5.22 -16.15 -17.21
CA VAL A 92 -3.94 -16.06 -17.94
C VAL A 92 -2.90 -16.91 -17.21
N PRO A 93 -2.19 -17.82 -17.89
CA PRO A 93 -1.09 -18.56 -17.29
C PRO A 93 -0.01 -17.63 -16.75
N TRP A 94 0.47 -17.87 -15.53
CA TRP A 94 1.49 -17.05 -14.86
C TRP A 94 2.74 -16.83 -15.72
N GLU A 95 3.16 -17.85 -16.47
CA GLU A 95 4.39 -17.81 -17.27
C GLU A 95 4.21 -17.05 -18.60
N SER A 96 2.98 -16.74 -18.99
CA SER A 96 2.67 -15.88 -20.15
C SER A 96 2.52 -14.40 -19.79
N LEU A 97 2.48 -14.10 -18.50
CA LEU A 97 2.33 -12.77 -17.96
C LEU A 97 3.60 -11.95 -18.21
N SER A 98 3.43 -10.73 -18.70
CA SER A 98 4.53 -9.76 -18.82
C SER A 98 4.47 -8.76 -17.67
N ALA A 99 5.62 -8.47 -17.07
CA ALA A 99 5.76 -7.43 -16.06
C ALA A 99 6.81 -6.40 -16.52
N TRP A 100 6.56 -5.13 -16.24
CA TRP A 100 7.45 -4.05 -16.63
C TRP A 100 7.47 -2.94 -15.58
N ILE A 101 8.53 -2.14 -15.62
CA ILE A 101 8.67 -0.94 -14.81
C ILE A 101 8.70 0.25 -15.75
N ILE A 102 7.84 1.22 -15.47
CA ILE A 102 7.75 2.49 -16.19
C ILE A 102 8.55 3.52 -15.41
N GLU A 103 9.47 4.20 -16.07
CA GLU A 103 10.09 5.42 -15.56
C GLU A 103 9.62 6.59 -16.42
N ALA A 104 8.89 7.52 -15.81
CA ALA A 104 8.48 8.77 -16.44
C ALA A 104 9.29 9.91 -15.83
N GLN A 105 9.94 10.72 -16.68
CA GLN A 105 10.71 11.87 -16.26
C GLN A 105 10.09 13.16 -16.80
N GLY A 106 9.67 14.06 -15.90
CA GLY A 106 9.16 15.38 -16.23
C GLY A 106 10.16 16.47 -15.81
N ALA A 107 10.54 17.35 -16.73
CA ALA A 107 11.32 18.54 -16.40
C ALA A 107 10.36 19.69 -16.02
N THR A 108 10.54 20.26 -14.84
CA THR A 108 9.81 21.45 -14.38
C THR A 108 10.80 22.58 -14.05
N GLN A 109 10.29 23.80 -13.89
CA GLN A 109 11.10 24.94 -13.41
C GLN A 109 11.75 24.70 -12.03
N TYR A 110 11.24 23.73 -11.27
CA TYR A 110 11.73 23.34 -9.94
C TYR A 110 12.66 22.11 -9.98
N GLY A 111 13.02 21.62 -11.16
CA GLY A 111 13.90 20.47 -11.36
C GLY A 111 13.25 19.30 -12.07
N ILE A 112 14.00 18.19 -12.12
CA ILE A 112 13.59 16.94 -12.76
C ILE A 112 12.77 16.12 -11.77
N HIS A 113 11.51 15.91 -12.07
CA HIS A 113 10.65 14.98 -11.33
C HIS A 113 10.65 13.63 -12.03
N ARG A 114 10.97 12.56 -11.29
CA ARG A 114 10.87 11.17 -11.76
C ARG A 114 9.68 10.49 -11.10
N GLN A 115 8.89 9.78 -11.88
CA GLN A 115 7.78 8.95 -11.43
C GLN A 115 8.04 7.53 -11.90
N TYR A 116 7.86 6.57 -11.00
CA TYR A 116 8.01 5.16 -11.32
C TYR A 116 6.64 4.51 -11.27
N GLY A 117 6.42 3.53 -12.14
CA GLY A 117 5.23 2.68 -12.11
C GLY A 117 5.63 1.24 -12.31
N MET A 118 4.85 0.32 -11.77
CA MET A 118 4.96 -1.09 -12.10
C MET A 118 3.68 -1.53 -12.79
N GLY A 119 3.86 -2.19 -13.94
CA GLY A 119 2.79 -2.76 -14.74
C GLY A 119 2.89 -4.27 -14.81
N ILE A 120 1.75 -4.93 -14.79
CA ILE A 120 1.60 -6.35 -15.11
C ILE A 120 0.49 -6.47 -16.13
N GLY A 121 0.69 -7.27 -17.17
CA GLY A 121 -0.35 -7.48 -18.16
C GLY A 121 -0.04 -8.61 -19.13
N PHE A 122 -0.94 -8.75 -20.09
CA PHE A 122 -0.86 -9.75 -21.15
C PHE A 122 -1.41 -9.18 -22.45
N TYR A 123 -0.94 -9.72 -23.56
CA TYR A 123 -1.44 -9.37 -24.88
C TYR A 123 -2.62 -10.28 -25.25
N GLN A 124 -3.74 -9.67 -25.60
CA GLN A 124 -4.87 -10.35 -26.22
C GLN A 124 -4.97 -9.83 -27.66
N GLY A 125 -4.39 -10.58 -28.60
CA GLY A 125 -4.19 -10.11 -29.97
C GLY A 125 -3.25 -8.90 -29.98
N GLU A 126 -3.72 -7.76 -30.50
CA GLU A 126 -2.97 -6.49 -30.53
C GLU A 126 -3.22 -5.60 -29.30
N THR A 127 -4.21 -5.96 -28.45
CA THR A 127 -4.56 -5.15 -27.27
C THR A 127 -3.82 -5.62 -26.03
N LEU A 128 -3.10 -4.69 -25.38
CA LEU A 128 -2.47 -4.93 -24.08
C LEU A 128 -3.48 -4.67 -22.97
N THR A 129 -3.83 -5.70 -22.21
CA THR A 129 -4.58 -5.54 -20.97
C THR A 129 -3.60 -5.50 -19.81
N SER A 130 -3.48 -4.34 -19.16
CA SER A 130 -2.53 -4.12 -18.07
C SER A 130 -3.19 -3.63 -16.79
N LEU A 131 -2.54 -3.97 -15.67
CA LEU A 131 -2.74 -3.39 -14.36
C LEU A 131 -1.47 -2.61 -14.01
N GLU A 132 -1.61 -1.31 -13.81
CA GLU A 132 -0.49 -0.41 -13.50
C GLU A 132 -0.74 0.32 -12.18
N PHE A 133 0.31 0.41 -11.37
CA PHE A 133 0.28 1.19 -10.13
C PHE A 133 1.53 2.05 -9.99
N GLN A 134 1.34 3.21 -9.37
CA GLN A 134 2.40 4.19 -9.16
C GLN A 134 3.30 3.78 -7.98
N CYS A 135 4.60 3.93 -8.17
CA CYS A 135 5.65 3.58 -7.21
C CYS A 135 6.50 4.82 -6.91
N ALA A 136 6.85 5.01 -5.64
CA ALA A 136 7.65 6.17 -5.21
C ALA A 136 9.14 6.07 -5.61
N GLY A 137 9.59 4.93 -6.14
CA GLY A 137 10.98 4.72 -6.56
C GLY A 137 11.18 3.41 -7.31
N LEU A 138 12.26 3.33 -8.09
CA LEU A 138 12.66 2.12 -8.80
C LEU A 138 12.86 0.90 -7.87
N PRO A 139 13.57 1.01 -6.73
CA PRO A 139 13.73 -0.14 -5.83
C PRO A 139 12.40 -0.65 -5.28
N LEU A 140 11.44 0.25 -5.06
CA LEU A 140 10.09 -0.14 -4.62
C LEU A 140 9.34 -0.87 -5.73
N ALA A 141 9.38 -0.40 -6.97
CA ALA A 141 8.75 -1.10 -8.10
C ALA A 141 9.31 -2.52 -8.27
N ILE A 142 10.65 -2.68 -8.20
CA ILE A 142 11.30 -4.01 -8.21
C ILE A 142 10.82 -4.85 -7.01
N SER A 143 10.73 -4.27 -5.82
CA SER A 143 10.27 -4.98 -4.62
C SER A 143 8.83 -5.46 -4.73
N HIS A 144 7.93 -4.71 -5.38
CA HIS A 144 6.56 -5.13 -5.61
C HIS A 144 6.51 -6.35 -6.54
N TRP A 145 7.32 -6.35 -7.60
CA TRP A 145 7.45 -7.52 -8.48
C TRP A 145 7.99 -8.73 -7.74
N GLU A 146 9.06 -8.55 -6.97
CA GLU A 146 9.65 -9.63 -6.16
C GLU A 146 8.68 -10.17 -5.11
N ALA A 147 7.80 -9.34 -4.54
CA ALA A 147 6.76 -9.80 -3.61
C ALA A 147 5.71 -10.68 -4.33
N ILE A 148 5.24 -10.27 -5.51
CA ILE A 148 4.27 -11.05 -6.29
C ILE A 148 4.91 -12.37 -6.77
N ARG A 149 6.12 -12.29 -7.32
CA ARG A 149 6.90 -13.46 -7.72
C ARG A 149 7.17 -14.37 -6.52
N GLY A 150 7.46 -13.81 -5.36
CA GLY A 150 7.68 -14.55 -4.13
C GLY A 150 6.44 -15.30 -3.65
N TYR A 151 5.26 -14.70 -3.79
CA TYR A 151 3.99 -15.40 -3.53
C TYR A 151 3.71 -16.51 -4.56
N MET A 152 4.02 -16.29 -5.84
CA MET A 152 3.71 -17.24 -6.92
C MET A 152 4.72 -18.39 -7.08
N GLU A 153 6.00 -18.15 -6.80
CA GLU A 153 7.11 -19.09 -7.03
C GLU A 153 7.70 -19.62 -5.74
N TYR A 154 7.87 -18.78 -4.72
CA TYR A 154 8.47 -19.17 -3.45
C TYR A 154 7.41 -19.57 -2.43
N GLU A 155 7.90 -20.18 -1.35
CA GLU A 155 7.13 -20.57 -0.18
C GLU A 155 7.02 -19.41 0.83
N VAL A 156 6.60 -18.23 0.37
CA VAL A 156 6.08 -17.23 1.31
C VAL A 156 4.68 -17.69 1.72
N ASN A 157 4.66 -18.73 2.54
CA ASN A 157 3.47 -19.51 2.87
C ASN A 157 2.65 -18.87 4.00
N ASP A 158 3.27 -18.00 4.80
CA ASP A 158 2.64 -17.44 5.99
C ASP A 158 2.51 -15.92 5.88
N LEU A 159 1.26 -15.45 5.75
CA LEU A 159 0.93 -14.03 5.72
C LEU A 159 1.37 -13.35 7.02
N LYS A 160 1.32 -14.06 8.15
CA LYS A 160 1.72 -13.54 9.46
C LYS A 160 3.20 -13.17 9.47
N SER A 161 4.06 -13.96 8.82
CA SER A 161 5.49 -13.65 8.73
C SER A 161 5.80 -12.33 8.02
N ILE A 162 4.91 -11.87 7.13
CA ILE A 162 5.05 -10.61 6.41
C ILE A 162 4.38 -9.47 7.18
N GLN A 163 3.14 -9.69 7.65
CA GLN A 163 2.31 -8.64 8.22
C GLN A 163 2.61 -8.38 9.70
N ASP A 164 2.95 -9.40 10.48
CA ASP A 164 3.15 -9.30 11.92
C ASP A 164 4.63 -9.25 12.31
N LEU A 165 5.33 -8.22 11.84
CA LEU A 165 6.76 -8.03 12.12
C LEU A 165 7.06 -7.83 13.61
N GLN A 166 6.08 -7.40 14.40
CA GLN A 166 6.22 -7.20 15.84
C GLN A 166 5.68 -8.38 16.66
N ASP A 167 5.26 -9.47 16.01
CA ASP A 167 4.68 -10.68 16.61
C ASP A 167 3.57 -10.34 17.62
N LEU A 168 2.74 -9.33 17.32
CA LEU A 168 1.69 -8.83 18.18
C LEU A 168 0.40 -9.65 18.10
N GLN A 169 0.24 -10.50 17.08
CA GLN A 169 -0.92 -11.37 16.93
C GLN A 169 -0.76 -12.65 17.75
N GLY A 170 -1.76 -12.95 18.59
CA GLY A 170 -1.86 -14.21 19.31
C GLY A 170 -2.28 -15.39 18.41
N PRO A 171 -2.33 -16.62 18.96
CA PRO A 171 -2.74 -17.82 18.22
C PRO A 171 -4.21 -17.79 17.75
N ASP A 172 -5.10 -17.16 18.53
CA ASP A 172 -6.54 -17.08 18.26
C ASP A 172 -6.97 -15.77 17.59
N ASP A 173 -6.02 -14.89 17.26
CA ASP A 173 -6.31 -13.58 16.68
C ASP A 173 -6.57 -13.67 15.16
N PRO A 174 -7.41 -12.77 14.61
CA PRO A 174 -7.59 -12.65 13.17
C PRO A 174 -6.27 -12.35 12.45
N PRO A 175 -6.10 -12.77 11.17
CA PRO A 175 -4.85 -12.60 10.44
C PRO A 175 -4.55 -11.14 10.02
N HIS A 176 -5.47 -10.20 10.27
CA HIS A 176 -5.32 -8.79 9.90
C HIS A 176 -5.01 -7.94 11.13
N GLU A 177 -4.44 -6.75 10.97
CA GLU A 177 -4.28 -5.80 12.08
C GLU A 177 -5.64 -5.24 12.56
N GLY A 178 -5.74 -4.86 13.84
CA GLY A 178 -7.00 -4.36 14.41
C GLY A 178 -6.94 -4.00 15.89
N LEU A 179 -8.08 -4.04 16.59
CA LEU A 179 -8.13 -3.69 18.01
C LEU A 179 -7.40 -4.71 18.89
N HIS A 180 -7.36 -5.96 18.47
CA HIS A 180 -6.65 -7.03 19.18
C HIS A 180 -5.14 -6.75 19.22
N THR A 181 -4.51 -6.31 18.13
CA THR A 181 -3.08 -5.96 18.12
C THR A 181 -2.77 -4.83 19.10
N PHE A 182 -3.65 -3.82 19.20
CA PHE A 182 -3.52 -2.75 20.19
C PHE A 182 -3.65 -3.27 21.63
N ARG A 183 -4.62 -4.16 21.90
CA ARG A 183 -4.80 -4.79 23.22
C ARG A 183 -3.57 -5.64 23.60
N ASN A 184 -3.03 -6.39 22.65
CA ASN A 184 -1.85 -7.22 22.85
C ASN A 184 -0.59 -6.37 23.07
N ALA A 185 -0.40 -5.31 22.29
CA ALA A 185 0.69 -4.34 22.49
C ALA A 185 0.62 -3.70 23.89
N ARG A 186 -0.60 -3.33 24.33
CA ARG A 186 -0.84 -2.80 25.67
C ARG A 186 -0.54 -3.84 26.75
N ALA A 187 -0.96 -5.09 26.59
CA ALA A 187 -0.71 -6.16 27.56
C ALA A 187 0.81 -6.44 27.69
N ARG A 188 1.49 -6.59 26.56
CA ARG A 188 2.95 -6.78 26.48
C ARG A 188 3.71 -5.63 27.15
N MET A 189 3.30 -4.38 26.89
CA MET A 189 3.91 -3.22 27.54
C MET A 189 3.79 -3.29 29.06
N HIS A 190 2.62 -3.66 29.61
CA HIS A 190 2.47 -3.78 31.06
C HIS A 190 3.32 -4.92 31.63
N GLN A 191 3.41 -6.06 30.94
CA GLN A 191 4.30 -7.17 31.33
C GLN A 191 5.76 -6.70 31.38
N GLN A 192 6.24 -6.01 30.35
CA GLN A 192 7.60 -5.47 30.32
C GLN A 192 7.88 -4.47 31.46
N ILE A 193 6.87 -3.70 31.87
CA ILE A 193 6.98 -2.78 33.02
C ILE A 193 7.03 -3.55 34.35
N LEU A 194 6.26 -4.65 34.48
CA LEU A 194 6.28 -5.51 35.66
C LEU A 194 7.60 -6.27 35.79
N GLU A 195 8.14 -6.76 34.67
CA GLU A 195 9.42 -7.47 34.58
C GLU A 195 10.63 -6.52 34.70
N GLY A 196 10.43 -5.21 34.68
CA GLY A 196 11.48 -4.21 34.79
C GLY A 196 12.29 -3.99 33.51
N SER A 197 11.97 -4.67 32.40
CA SER A 197 12.60 -4.47 31.09
C SER A 197 12.23 -3.13 30.44
N ARG A 198 11.11 -2.53 30.85
CA ARG A 198 10.64 -1.23 30.37
C ARG A 198 10.30 -0.29 31.53
N THR A 199 10.65 0.98 31.40
CA THR A 199 10.36 1.99 32.44
C THR A 199 8.90 2.44 32.41
N ARG A 200 8.35 2.82 33.57
CA ARG A 200 7.01 3.42 33.69
C ARG A 200 6.86 4.70 32.85
N LEU A 201 7.94 5.48 32.71
CA LEU A 201 7.98 6.68 31.87
C LEU A 201 7.75 6.34 30.39
N SER A 202 8.35 5.25 29.90
CA SER A 202 8.10 4.76 28.54
C SER A 202 6.65 4.33 28.32
N GLY A 203 5.99 3.78 29.36
CA GLY A 203 4.55 3.50 29.33
C GLY A 203 3.68 4.76 29.25
N PHE A 204 4.04 5.81 30.01
CA PHE A 204 3.37 7.11 29.93
C PHE A 204 3.43 7.71 28.52
N PHE A 205 4.62 7.75 27.91
CA PHE A 205 4.79 8.27 26.56
C PHE A 205 4.08 7.41 25.50
N TRP A 206 3.98 6.09 25.72
CA TRP A 206 3.19 5.22 24.84
C TRP A 206 1.71 5.63 24.85
N TYR A 207 1.13 5.89 26.01
CA TYR A 207 -0.25 6.37 26.09
C TYR A 207 -0.42 7.77 25.51
N LEU A 208 0.51 8.69 25.80
CA LEU A 208 0.48 10.05 25.23
C LEU A 208 0.49 10.00 23.69
N TYR A 209 1.39 9.19 23.11
CA TYR A 209 1.44 8.98 21.67
C TYR A 209 0.10 8.50 21.11
N HIS A 210 -0.51 7.48 21.74
CA HIS A 210 -1.79 6.96 21.27
C HIS A 210 -2.93 7.97 21.43
N VAL A 211 -2.99 8.77 22.50
CA VAL A 211 -4.00 9.84 22.63
C VAL A 211 -3.83 10.85 21.49
N MET A 212 -2.59 11.23 21.17
CA MET A 212 -2.29 12.15 20.07
C MET A 212 -2.64 11.57 18.69
N THR A 213 -2.68 10.24 18.54
CA THR A 213 -3.04 9.55 17.29
C THR A 213 -4.47 9.00 17.28
N LEU A 214 -5.39 9.64 18.03
CA LEU A 214 -6.83 9.28 18.09
C LEU A 214 -7.12 7.93 18.77
N TRP A 215 -6.24 7.50 19.67
CA TRP A 215 -6.38 6.34 20.54
C TRP A 215 -6.66 5.05 19.76
N THR A 216 -7.84 4.46 19.96
CA THR A 216 -8.26 3.20 19.30
C THR A 216 -9.11 3.44 18.05
N ILE A 217 -9.39 4.70 17.69
CA ILE A 217 -10.21 5.03 16.52
C ILE A 217 -9.57 4.47 15.23
N PRO A 218 -8.26 4.61 14.97
CA PRO A 218 -7.64 4.02 13.77
C PRO A 218 -7.85 2.50 13.68
N ASN A 219 -7.73 1.77 14.79
CA ASN A 219 -7.93 0.32 14.83
C ASN A 219 -9.38 -0.08 14.51
N HIS A 220 -10.36 0.69 14.99
CA HIS A 220 -11.76 0.48 14.64
C HIS A 220 -12.06 0.80 13.17
N LEU A 221 -11.39 1.80 12.60
CA LEU A 221 -11.49 2.11 11.17
C LEU A 221 -10.93 0.98 10.30
N VAL A 222 -9.79 0.40 10.69
CA VAL A 222 -9.22 -0.79 10.01
C VAL A 222 -10.18 -1.97 10.07
N GLU A 223 -10.71 -2.32 11.25
CA GLU A 223 -11.69 -3.41 11.38
C GLU A 223 -12.99 -3.13 10.61
N TRP A 224 -13.42 -1.88 10.52
CA TRP A 224 -14.57 -1.49 9.70
C TRP A 224 -14.27 -1.67 8.22
N GLU A 225 -13.08 -1.27 7.77
CA GLU A 225 -12.64 -1.38 6.39
C GLU A 225 -12.49 -2.85 5.97
N VAL A 226 -11.86 -3.70 6.79
CA VAL A 226 -11.76 -5.15 6.55
C VAL A 226 -13.15 -5.77 6.41
N ARG A 227 -14.05 -5.54 7.38
CA ARG A 227 -15.43 -6.06 7.31
C ARG A 227 -16.20 -5.55 6.10
N ARG A 228 -15.88 -4.35 5.61
CA ARG A 228 -16.48 -3.80 4.39
C ARG A 228 -15.90 -4.47 3.15
N LEU A 229 -14.58 -4.66 3.07
CA LEU A 229 -13.89 -5.33 1.96
C LEU A 229 -14.36 -6.78 1.83
N GLU A 230 -14.54 -7.49 2.94
CA GLU A 230 -15.11 -8.85 2.94
C GLU A 230 -16.53 -8.87 2.37
N ARG A 231 -17.38 -7.91 2.73
CA ARG A 231 -18.74 -7.80 2.21
C ARG A 231 -18.76 -7.48 0.71
N ILE A 232 -17.96 -6.51 0.28
CA ILE A 232 -17.84 -6.13 -1.14
C ILE A 232 -17.28 -7.30 -1.95
N GLY A 233 -16.22 -7.94 -1.46
CA GLY A 233 -15.60 -9.09 -2.10
C GLY A 233 -16.60 -10.21 -2.34
N LYS A 234 -17.44 -10.53 -1.34
CA LYS A 234 -18.48 -11.57 -1.48
C LYS A 234 -19.57 -11.19 -2.49
N GLN A 235 -19.94 -9.92 -2.59
CA GLN A 235 -21.04 -9.45 -3.45
C GLN A 235 -20.64 -9.20 -4.91
N ALA A 236 -19.36 -8.90 -5.19
CA ALA A 236 -18.92 -8.43 -6.50
C ALA A 236 -18.26 -9.49 -7.39
N LEU A 237 -17.95 -10.68 -6.87
CA LEU A 237 -17.22 -11.71 -7.63
C LEU A 237 -18.17 -12.53 -8.52
N PRO A 238 -17.93 -12.61 -9.84
CA PRO A 238 -18.59 -13.57 -10.72
C PRO A 238 -18.40 -15.00 -10.22
N ASP A 239 -19.41 -15.85 -10.39
CA ASP A 239 -19.38 -17.23 -9.85
C ASP A 239 -18.20 -18.04 -10.41
N VAL A 240 -17.88 -17.87 -11.69
CA VAL A 240 -16.70 -18.49 -12.34
C VAL A 240 -15.39 -18.15 -11.61
N MET A 241 -15.24 -16.89 -11.19
CA MET A 241 -14.05 -16.43 -10.47
C MET A 241 -14.01 -16.97 -9.03
N ARG A 242 -15.19 -17.17 -8.41
CA ARG A 242 -15.31 -17.76 -7.08
C ARG A 242 -14.88 -19.22 -7.09
N GLU A 243 -15.42 -20.02 -8.01
CA GLU A 243 -15.06 -21.43 -8.20
C GLU A 243 -13.58 -21.60 -8.55
N TRP A 244 -13.04 -20.74 -9.42
CA TRP A 244 -11.60 -20.74 -9.73
C TRP A 244 -10.71 -20.44 -8.51
N SER A 245 -11.21 -19.64 -7.57
CA SER A 245 -10.49 -19.26 -6.35
C SER A 245 -10.53 -20.33 -5.25
N GLU A 246 -11.32 -21.40 -5.41
CA GLU A 246 -11.37 -22.48 -4.42
C GLU A 246 -10.07 -23.27 -4.37
N PRO A 247 -9.66 -23.74 -3.18
CA PRO A 247 -8.41 -24.46 -3.02
C PRO A 247 -8.46 -25.82 -3.74
N LEU A 248 -7.42 -26.08 -4.53
CA LEU A 248 -7.19 -27.37 -5.16
C LEU A 248 -6.42 -28.30 -4.22
N PRO A 249 -6.69 -29.62 -4.27
CA PRO A 249 -5.87 -30.59 -3.57
C PRO A 249 -4.46 -30.65 -4.19
N GLN A 250 -3.47 -30.98 -3.37
CA GLN A 250 -2.04 -30.79 -3.69
C GLN A 250 -1.55 -31.58 -4.91
N ASP A 251 -2.20 -32.70 -5.21
CA ASP A 251 -1.96 -33.53 -6.38
C ASP A 251 -2.30 -32.82 -7.71
N GLN A 252 -3.23 -31.86 -7.67
CA GLN A 252 -3.69 -31.08 -8.82
C GLN A 252 -2.95 -29.75 -8.98
N TRP A 253 -1.93 -29.48 -8.16
CA TRP A 253 -1.19 -28.24 -8.27
C TRP A 253 -0.36 -28.19 -9.54
N ALA A 254 -0.52 -27.11 -10.31
CA ALA A 254 0.25 -26.87 -11.51
C ALA A 254 1.72 -26.67 -11.16
N LYS A 255 2.59 -27.33 -11.94
CA LYS A 255 4.05 -27.24 -11.78
C LYS A 255 4.63 -26.20 -12.76
N PRO A 256 5.80 -25.61 -12.43
CA PRO A 256 6.54 -24.79 -13.39
C PRO A 256 6.81 -25.53 -14.69
N SER A 257 6.76 -24.85 -15.83
CA SER A 257 7.08 -25.49 -17.12
C SER A 257 8.53 -25.98 -17.17
N GLU A 258 8.77 -27.02 -17.97
CA GLU A 258 10.12 -27.54 -18.21
C GLU A 258 11.05 -26.47 -18.80
N GLU A 259 10.50 -25.59 -19.64
CA GLU A 259 11.25 -24.47 -20.20
C GLU A 259 11.71 -23.50 -19.11
N LEU A 260 10.80 -23.10 -18.21
CA LEU A 260 11.13 -22.18 -17.11
C LEU A 260 12.19 -22.80 -16.19
N LEU A 261 12.07 -24.09 -15.88
CA LEU A 261 13.07 -24.81 -15.08
C LEU A 261 14.44 -24.84 -15.77
N ARG A 262 14.46 -25.14 -17.07
CA ARG A 262 15.67 -25.16 -17.89
C ARG A 262 16.36 -23.79 -17.93
N LEU A 263 15.62 -22.72 -18.23
CA LEU A 263 16.16 -21.36 -18.28
C LEU A 263 16.65 -20.91 -16.89
N SER A 264 15.91 -21.23 -15.83
CA SER A 264 16.32 -20.94 -14.45
C SER A 264 17.62 -21.63 -14.08
N GLU A 265 17.81 -22.88 -14.49
CA GLU A 265 19.06 -23.60 -14.26
C GLU A 265 20.23 -22.98 -15.04
N GLN A 266 20.01 -22.59 -16.30
CA GLN A 266 21.03 -21.90 -17.11
C GLN A 266 21.48 -20.59 -16.44
N VAL A 267 20.55 -19.77 -15.95
CA VAL A 267 20.87 -18.54 -15.21
C VAL A 267 21.72 -18.86 -13.97
N ARG A 268 21.33 -19.85 -13.16
CA ARG A 268 22.10 -20.26 -11.96
C ARG A 268 23.50 -20.75 -12.32
N GLN A 269 23.65 -21.52 -13.39
CA GLN A 269 24.95 -22.01 -13.83
C GLN A 269 25.85 -20.85 -14.32
N MET A 270 25.30 -19.91 -15.10
CA MET A 270 26.05 -18.74 -15.55
C MET A 270 26.45 -17.81 -14.40
N GLN A 271 25.55 -17.58 -13.44
CA GLN A 271 25.84 -16.79 -12.24
C GLN A 271 26.95 -17.42 -11.39
N LYS A 272 26.95 -18.75 -11.23
CA LYS A 272 28.04 -19.47 -10.53
C LYS A 272 29.39 -19.33 -11.24
N ARG A 273 29.39 -19.35 -12.58
CA ARG A 273 30.61 -19.18 -13.39
C ARG A 273 31.11 -17.74 -13.37
N GLN A 274 30.21 -16.76 -13.31
CA GLN A 274 30.52 -15.32 -13.44
C GLN A 274 29.85 -14.51 -12.32
N PRO A 275 30.29 -14.64 -11.06
CA PRO A 275 29.60 -14.02 -9.91
C PRO A 275 29.63 -12.49 -9.92
N HIS A 276 30.60 -11.87 -10.60
CA HIS A 276 30.74 -10.42 -10.67
C HIS A 276 29.96 -9.78 -11.82
N ARG A 277 29.39 -10.58 -12.74
CA ARG A 277 28.64 -10.05 -13.87
C ARG A 277 27.26 -9.59 -13.39
N PRO A 278 26.75 -8.43 -13.86
CA PRO A 278 25.42 -7.98 -13.50
C PRO A 278 24.36 -8.99 -13.93
N ILE A 279 23.43 -9.28 -13.01
CA ILE A 279 22.42 -10.33 -13.21
C ILE A 279 21.48 -10.03 -14.39
N THR A 280 21.25 -8.76 -14.70
CA THR A 280 20.41 -8.31 -15.82
C THR A 280 20.98 -8.74 -17.17
N GLU A 281 22.30 -8.70 -17.34
CA GLU A 281 22.94 -9.18 -18.58
C GLU A 281 22.85 -10.69 -18.72
N ILE A 282 22.99 -11.42 -17.61
CA ILE A 282 22.83 -12.88 -17.59
C ILE A 282 21.41 -13.26 -18.01
N PHE A 283 20.39 -12.58 -17.46
CA PHE A 283 19.00 -12.80 -17.85
C PHE A 283 18.74 -12.44 -19.32
N ALA A 284 19.29 -11.34 -19.82
CA ALA A 284 19.14 -10.95 -21.22
C ALA A 284 19.74 -11.99 -22.18
N GLU A 285 20.90 -12.55 -21.85
CA GLU A 285 21.56 -13.59 -22.66
C GLU A 285 20.77 -14.90 -22.68
N VAL A 286 20.31 -15.38 -21.51
CA VAL A 286 19.47 -16.60 -21.42
C VAL A 286 18.11 -16.40 -22.10
N GLY A 287 17.51 -15.22 -21.96
CA GLY A 287 16.26 -14.89 -22.65
C GLY A 287 16.42 -14.93 -24.17
N ALA A 288 17.50 -14.33 -24.69
CA ALA A 288 17.78 -14.33 -26.13
C ALA A 288 17.99 -15.74 -26.69
N THR A 289 18.72 -16.61 -25.97
CA THR A 289 18.94 -18.00 -26.40
C THR A 289 17.65 -18.84 -26.31
N GLY A 290 16.82 -18.60 -25.28
CA GLY A 290 15.50 -19.21 -25.15
C GLY A 290 14.56 -18.88 -26.31
N HIS A 291 14.48 -17.60 -26.70
CA HIS A 291 13.67 -17.15 -27.84
C HIS A 291 14.16 -17.73 -29.17
N ALA A 292 15.47 -17.78 -29.40
CA ALA A 292 16.03 -18.39 -30.61
C ALA A 292 15.69 -19.89 -30.71
N THR A 293 15.68 -20.60 -29.58
CA THR A 293 15.31 -22.02 -29.54
C THR A 293 13.83 -22.24 -29.86
N LYS A 294 12.95 -21.31 -29.47
CA LYS A 294 11.51 -21.36 -29.77
C LYS A 294 11.16 -21.07 -31.24
N GLN A 295 11.97 -20.28 -31.94
CA GLN A 295 11.72 -19.93 -33.34
C GLN A 295 12.28 -20.97 -34.33
N GLY A 296 13.19 -21.84 -33.87
CA GLY A 296 13.81 -22.91 -34.68
C GLY A 296 13.19 -24.30 -34.53
N ALA A 297 12.14 -24.45 -33.71
CA ALA A 297 11.36 -25.67 -33.49
C ALA A 297 9.95 -25.50 -34.04
#